data_AF-A0A7J8SSR9-F1
#
_entry.id   AF-A0A7J8SSR9-F1
#
_cell.length_a   1.000
_cell.length_b   1.000
_cell.length_c   1.000
_cell.angle_alpha   90.00
_cell.angle_beta   90.00
_cell.angle_gamma   90.00
#
_symmetry.space_group_name_H-M   'P 1'
#
loop_
_entity.id
_entity.type
_entity.pdbx_description
1 polymer ?
#
loop_
_entity_poly.entity_id
_entity_poly.type
_entity_poly.pdbx_seq_one_letter_code
_entity_poly.pdbx_strand_id
1 'polypeptide(L)'
;MVLDPLEEDEGILLSGCEANETSYDLVLGNRAFGAFTDAVVSVLDQCMGGGISNKQLMVEAAKILKNNGFEQNPCLYCSDENANTLFLGGFV
;
A
#
# COMPACT_ATOMS: atom_id res chain seq x y z
N MET A 1 -10.07 -17.29 -20.17
CA MET A 1 -9.92 -17.70 -18.75
C MET A 1 -11.06 -17.04 -18.02
N VAL A 2 -12.04 -17.81 -17.56
CA VAL A 2 -13.08 -17.28 -16.66
C VAL A 2 -12.49 -17.51 -15.28
N LEU A 3 -12.20 -16.42 -14.57
CA LEU A 3 -11.83 -16.53 -13.16
C LEU A 3 -13.13 -16.79 -12.40
N ASP A 4 -13.11 -17.80 -11.54
CA ASP A 4 -14.20 -18.01 -10.60
C ASP A 4 -14.35 -16.74 -9.73
N PRO A 5 -15.56 -16.40 -9.27
CA PRO A 5 -15.74 -15.27 -8.38
C PRO A 5 -14.89 -15.46 -7.13
N LEU A 6 -14.12 -14.44 -6.76
CA LEU A 6 -13.34 -14.47 -5.54
C LEU A 6 -14.27 -14.69 -4.34
N GLU A 7 -13.89 -15.59 -3.44
CA GLU A 7 -14.53 -15.67 -2.12
C GLU A 7 -14.19 -14.43 -1.28
N GLU A 8 -14.98 -14.16 -0.25
CA GLU A 8 -14.99 -12.89 0.50
C GLU A 8 -13.62 -12.49 1.10
N ASP A 9 -12.69 -13.44 1.24
CA ASP A 9 -11.36 -13.21 1.82
C ASP A 9 -10.17 -13.58 0.90
N GLU A 10 -10.43 -13.78 -0.41
CA GLU A 10 -9.37 -14.08 -1.39
C GLU A 10 -8.66 -12.83 -1.92
N GLY A 11 -9.06 -11.63 -1.46
CA GLY A 11 -8.51 -10.36 -1.91
C GLY A 11 -8.29 -9.36 -0.79
N ILE A 12 -7.30 -8.49 -0.99
CA ILE A 12 -7.09 -7.30 -0.18
C ILE A 12 -7.14 -6.06 -1.07
N LEU A 13 -7.55 -4.93 -0.51
CA LEU A 13 -7.52 -3.63 -1.19
C LEU A 13 -6.66 -2.65 -0.42
N LEU A 14 -5.69 -2.06 -1.12
CA LEU A 14 -4.94 -0.89 -0.65
C LEU A 14 -5.43 0.34 -1.43
N SER A 15 -6.08 1.29 -0.76
CA SER A 15 -6.43 2.58 -1.37
C SER A 15 -5.36 3.63 -1.09
N GLY A 16 -5.17 4.57 -2.02
CA GLY A 16 -4.20 5.65 -1.86
C GLY A 16 -4.64 6.81 -0.96
N CYS A 17 -5.92 6.86 -0.60
CA CYS A 17 -6.53 7.86 0.27
C CYS A 17 -7.87 7.35 0.84
N GLU A 18 -8.43 8.09 1.80
CA GLU A 18 -9.81 7.92 2.26
C GLU A 18 -10.81 8.35 1.17
N ALA A 19 -12.07 7.94 1.31
CA ALA A 19 -13.12 8.19 0.31
C ALA A 19 -13.41 9.68 0.04
N ASN A 20 -13.11 10.56 1.01
CA ASN A 20 -13.31 12.01 0.94
C ASN A 20 -12.00 12.80 0.68
N GLU A 21 -10.92 12.10 0.34
CA GLU A 21 -9.61 12.69 0.09
C GLU A 21 -9.23 12.59 -1.40
N THR A 22 -8.12 13.24 -1.76
CA THR A 22 -7.53 13.15 -3.10
C THR A 22 -6.19 12.45 -3.00
N SER A 23 -5.97 11.45 -3.85
CA SER A 23 -4.64 10.86 -4.00
C SER A 23 -3.76 11.74 -4.89
N TYR A 24 -2.54 12.01 -4.45
CA TYR A 24 -1.65 12.99 -5.06
C TYR A 24 -0.76 12.36 -6.14
N ASP A 25 -0.79 12.95 -7.33
CA ASP A 25 0.24 12.75 -8.36
C ASP A 25 1.30 13.85 -8.25
N LEU A 26 2.57 13.47 -8.37
CA LEU A 26 3.72 14.34 -8.20
C LEU A 26 4.60 14.34 -9.45
N VAL A 27 5.21 15.50 -9.71
CA VAL A 27 6.25 15.67 -10.72
C VAL A 27 7.48 16.27 -10.03
N LEU A 28 8.54 15.49 -9.90
CA LEU A 28 9.84 15.93 -9.36
C LEU A 28 10.90 15.83 -10.46
N GLY A 29 11.30 16.98 -11.00
CA GLY A 29 12.24 17.04 -12.11
C GLY A 29 11.67 16.34 -13.36
N ASN A 30 12.33 15.26 -13.78
CA ASN A 30 11.92 14.43 -14.93
C ASN A 30 11.15 13.16 -14.55
N ARG A 31 10.74 13.01 -13.28
CA ARG A 31 10.02 11.84 -12.77
C ARG A 31 8.61 12.24 -12.37
N ALA A 32 7.61 11.51 -12.88
CA ALA A 32 6.23 11.59 -12.41
C ALA A 32 5.84 10.30 -11.69
N PHE A 33 5.11 10.41 -10.57
CA PHE A 33 4.71 9.27 -9.76
C PHE A 33 3.54 9.60 -8.85
N GLY A 34 2.76 8.59 -8.48
CA GLY A 34 1.75 8.71 -7.43
C GLY A 34 2.39 8.66 -6.04
N ALA A 35 2.02 9.58 -5.16
CA ALA A 35 2.61 9.72 -3.82
C ALA A 35 2.46 8.43 -2.99
N PHE A 36 1.30 7.77 -3.06
CA PHE A 36 1.07 6.52 -2.32
C PHE A 36 1.92 5.37 -2.86
N THR A 37 1.95 5.19 -4.18
CA THR A 37 2.75 4.13 -4.81
C THR A 37 4.24 4.29 -4.54
N ASP A 38 4.76 5.52 -4.60
CA ASP A 38 6.17 5.80 -4.27
C ASP A 38 6.48 5.54 -2.80
N ALA A 39 5.55 5.84 -1.88
CA ALA A 39 5.69 5.48 -0.47
C ALA A 39 5.73 3.96 -0.25
N VAL A 40 4.84 3.20 -0.91
CA VAL A 40 4.83 1.73 -0.86
C VAL A 40 6.17 1.16 -1.35
N VAL A 41 6.64 1.59 -2.52
CA VAL A 41 7.92 1.12 -3.07
C VAL A 41 9.09 1.47 -2.13
N SER A 42 9.09 2.68 -1.57
CA SER A 42 10.11 3.10 -0.60
C SER A 42 10.17 2.22 0.66
N VAL A 43 9.01 1.75 1.16
CA VAL A 43 8.98 0.79 2.28
C VAL A 43 9.52 -0.56 1.85
N LEU A 44 9.12 -1.06 0.68
CA LEU A 44 9.59 -2.36 0.16
C LEU A 44 11.11 -2.38 -0.04
N ASP A 45 11.69 -1.29 -0.56
CA ASP A 45 13.14 -1.14 -0.74
C ASP A 45 13.90 -1.16 0.60
N GLN A 46 13.28 -0.69 1.69
CA GLN A 46 13.87 -0.72 3.05
C GLN A 46 13.77 -2.09 3.71
N CYS A 47 12.83 -2.93 3.29
CA CYS A 47 12.54 -4.24 3.87
C CYS A 47 13.16 -5.41 3.09
N MET A 48 14.04 -5.16 2.10
CA MET A 48 14.63 -6.20 1.26
C MET A 48 15.20 -7.38 2.08
N GLY A 49 14.57 -8.56 1.93
CA GLY A 49 14.96 -9.82 2.56
C GLY A 49 14.16 -10.23 3.80
N GLY A 50 13.41 -9.32 4.43
CA GLY A 50 12.51 -9.61 5.55
C GLY A 50 11.09 -9.26 5.16
N GLY A 51 10.26 -10.26 4.83
CA GLY A 51 8.87 -10.03 4.43
C GLY A 51 8.13 -9.09 5.39
N ILE A 52 7.19 -8.31 4.85
CA ILE A 52 6.40 -7.31 5.58
C ILE A 52 4.93 -7.70 5.54
N SER A 53 4.19 -7.53 6.65
CA SER A 53 2.75 -7.77 6.63
C SER A 53 1.98 -6.68 5.90
N ASN A 54 0.77 -6.99 5.42
CA ASN A 54 -0.12 -6.01 4.77
C ASN A 54 -0.35 -4.78 5.67
N LYS A 55 -0.60 -5.00 6.96
CA LYS A 55 -0.78 -3.92 7.94
C LYS A 55 0.49 -3.11 8.15
N GLN A 56 1.65 -3.76 8.28
CA GLN A 56 2.92 -3.06 8.48
C GLN A 56 3.26 -2.17 7.29
N LEU A 57 3.10 -2.69 6.06
CA LEU A 57 3.32 -1.93 4.84
C LEU A 57 2.50 -0.64 4.82
N MET A 58 1.22 -0.73 5.18
CA MET A 58 0.31 0.40 5.20
C MET A 58 0.64 1.43 6.28
N VAL A 59 1.02 0.97 7.47
CA VAL A 59 1.45 1.86 8.56
C VAL A 59 2.72 2.64 8.18
N GLU A 60 3.72 1.98 7.61
CA GLU A 60 4.96 2.64 7.20
C GLU A 60 4.75 3.58 6.00
N ALA A 61 3.95 3.17 5.00
CA ALA A 61 3.60 4.04 3.87
C ALA A 61 2.85 5.30 4.33
N ALA A 62 1.89 5.17 5.25
CA ALA A 62 1.17 6.30 5.82
C ALA A 62 2.09 7.27 6.58
N LYS A 63 3.10 6.75 7.29
CA LYS A 63 4.12 7.60 7.96
C LYS A 63 4.95 8.39 6.95
N ILE A 64 5.38 7.78 5.85
CA ILE A 64 6.12 8.46 4.78
C ILE A 64 5.29 9.61 4.21
N LEU A 65 4.02 9.37 3.90
CA LEU A 65 3.12 10.38 3.35
C LEU A 65 2.96 11.57 4.31
N LYS A 66 2.70 11.29 5.58
CA LYS A 66 2.57 12.32 6.62
C LYS A 66 3.86 13.12 6.81
N ASN A 67 5.01 12.46 6.82
CA ASN A 67 6.31 13.11 6.97
C ASN A 67 6.66 14.00 5.77
N ASN A 68 6.16 13.65 4.59
CA ASN A 68 6.30 14.46 3.37
C ASN A 68 5.24 15.57 3.24
N GLY A 69 4.35 15.70 4.23
CA GLY A 69 3.34 16.77 4.28
C GLY A 69 2.10 16.52 3.43
N PHE A 70 1.86 15.29 2.98
CA PHE A 70 0.64 14.94 2.27
C PHE A 70 -0.53 14.77 3.23
N GLU A 71 -1.71 15.24 2.81
CA GLU A 71 -2.95 15.10 3.58
C GLU A 71 -3.65 13.75 3.34
N GLN A 72 -3.25 12.98 2.30
CA GLN A 72 -3.87 11.69 1.99
C GLN A 72 -3.55 10.61 3.04
N ASN A 73 -4.54 9.80 3.38
CA ASN A 73 -4.44 8.67 4.31
C ASN A 73 -4.77 7.36 3.58
N PRO A 74 -3.77 6.52 3.27
CA PRO A 74 -4.04 5.27 2.57
C PRO A 74 -4.77 4.27 3.47
N CYS A 75 -5.65 3.44 2.91
CA CYS A 75 -6.46 2.49 3.68
C CYS A 75 -6.20 1.03 3.26
N LEU A 76 -6.31 0.13 4.24
CA LEU A 76 -6.26 -1.33 4.06
C LEU A 76 -7.66 -1.91 4.29
N TYR A 77 -8.18 -2.63 3.31
CA TYR A 77 -9.42 -3.39 3.44
C TYR A 77 -9.12 -4.87 3.20
N CYS A 78 -9.21 -5.66 4.26
CA CYS A 78 -9.02 -7.11 4.27
C CYS A 78 -9.56 -7.71 5.57
N SER A 79 -9.57 -9.04 5.71
CA SER A 79 -9.80 -9.68 7.01
C SER A 79 -8.66 -9.43 7.99
N ASP A 80 -8.92 -9.71 9.27
CA ASP A 80 -7.89 -9.69 10.32
C ASP A 80 -6.76 -10.69 10.07
N GLU A 81 -7.07 -11.83 9.44
CA GLU A 81 -6.06 -12.81 9.05
C GLU A 81 -5.15 -12.19 7.99
N ASN A 82 -5.72 -11.69 6.91
CA ASN A 82 -5.00 -11.05 5.81
C ASN A 82 -4.23 -9.79 6.26
N ALA A 83 -4.67 -9.07 7.28
CA ALA A 83 -3.92 -7.92 7.79
C ALA A 83 -2.52 -8.33 8.31
N ASN A 84 -2.39 -9.55 8.81
CA ASN A 84 -1.17 -10.07 9.42
C ASN A 84 -0.37 -11.01 8.49
N THR A 85 -0.91 -11.39 7.34
CA THR A 85 -0.16 -12.15 6.32
C THR A 85 0.87 -11.27 5.60
N LEU A 86 1.88 -11.93 5.01
CA LEU A 86 2.91 -11.26 4.23
C LEU A 86 2.30 -10.63 2.96
N PHE A 87 2.68 -9.39 2.68
CA PHE A 87 2.32 -8.71 1.44
C PHE A 87 2.79 -9.54 0.24
N LEU A 88 1.84 -9.84 -0.65
CA LEU A 88 2.02 -10.69 -1.85
C LEU A 88 2.63 -12.08 -1.56
N GLY A 89 2.46 -12.62 -0.35
CA GLY A 89 3.06 -13.90 0.05
C GLY A 89 4.54 -13.81 0.42
N GLY A 90 5.11 -12.61 0.46
CA GLY A 90 6.54 -12.37 0.73
C GLY A 90 7.41 -12.39 -0.52
N PHE A 91 8.58 -11.78 -0.43
CA PHE A 91 9.59 -11.77 -1.47
C PHE A 91 10.67 -12.80 -1.10
N VAL A 92 10.57 -13.99 -1.71
CA VAL A 92 11.58 -15.07 -1.63
C VAL A 92 12.73 -14.85 -2.60
#